data_AF-A0A7L0EK79-F1
#
_entry.id   AF-A0A7L0EK79-F1
#
_cell.length_a   1.000
_cell.length_b   1.000
_cell.length_c   1.000
_cell.angle_alpha   90.00
_cell.angle_beta   90.00
_cell.angle_gamma   90.00
#
_symmetry.space_group_name_H-M   'P 1'
#
loop_
_entity.id
_entity.type
_entity.pdbx_description
1 polymer ?
#
loop_
_entity_poly.entity_id
_entity_poly.type
_entity_poly.pdbx_seq_one_letter_code
_entity_poly.pdbx_strand_id
1 'polypeptide(L)' 'MKFLYLLFALVFLLFQAAPGSADPLHADTAACKSVGNFCRLGACPPTFSASGTCHSGMMNCCSK' A
#
# COMPACT_ATOMS: atom_id res chain seq x y z
N MET A 1 35.70 -5.19 19.23
CA MET A 1 35.10 -6.04 18.18
C MET A 1 33.67 -6.45 18.48
N LYS A 2 33.35 -7.08 19.64
CA LYS A 2 31.99 -7.55 19.96
C LYS A 2 30.91 -6.46 19.97
N PHE A 3 31.23 -5.25 20.44
CA PHE A 3 30.28 -4.13 20.47
C PHE A 3 29.81 -3.66 19.10
N LEU A 4 30.67 -3.69 18.07
CA LEU A 4 30.30 -3.30 16.70
C LEU A 4 29.25 -4.26 16.12
N TYR A 5 29.41 -5.56 16.37
CA TYR A 5 28.44 -6.58 15.95
C TYR A 5 27.10 -6.43 16.67
N LEU A 6 27.10 -6.07 17.96
CA LEU A 6 25.87 -5.82 18.72
C LEU A 6 25.12 -4.60 18.19
N LEU A 7 25.85 -3.52 17.89
CA LEU A 7 25.29 -2.30 17.29
C LEU A 7 24.68 -2.59 15.91
N PHE A 8 25.39 -3.36 15.09
CA PHE A 8 24.89 -3.80 13.79
C PHE A 8 23.62 -4.64 13.93
N ALA A 9 23.60 -5.64 14.81
CA ALA A 9 22.41 -6.46 15.05
C ALA A 9 21.20 -5.62 15.52
N LEU A 10 21.43 -4.62 16.37
CA LEU A 10 20.39 -3.71 16.85
C LEU A 10 19.80 -2.88 15.69
N VAL A 11 20.65 -2.33 14.81
CA VAL A 11 20.19 -1.56 13.64
C VAL A 11 19.33 -2.43 12.72
N PHE A 12 19.74 -3.67 12.44
CA PHE A 12 18.96 -4.58 11.60
C PHE A 12 17.62 -4.93 12.24
N LEU A 13 17.59 -5.21 13.56
CA LEU A 13 16.34 -5.48 14.27
C LEU A 13 15.36 -4.29 14.21
N LEU A 14 15.86 -3.06 14.33
CA LEU A 14 15.03 -1.85 14.23
C LEU A 14 14.50 -1.64 12.81
N PHE A 15 15.27 -1.97 11.77
CA PHE A 15 14.84 -1.86 10.37
C PHE A 15 13.84 -2.94 9.95
N GLN A 16 13.85 -4.13 10.58
CA GLN A 16 12.87 -5.19 10.35
C GLN A 16 11.49 -4.85 10.95
N ALA A 17 11.44 -3.92 11.91
CA ALA A 17 10.22 -3.48 12.58
C ALA A 17 9.53 -2.29 11.88
N ALA A 18 10.07 -1.80 10.75
CA ALA A 18 9.31 -0.91 9.89
C ALA A 18 8.25 -1.77 9.19
N PRO A 19 6.97 -1.72 9.58
CA PRO A 19 5.94 -2.39 8.80
C PRO A 19 6.05 -1.76 7.41
N GLY A 20 6.34 -2.57 6.39
CA GLY A 20 6.44 -2.09 5.03
C GLY A 20 5.06 -1.59 4.63
N SER A 21 4.76 -0.33 4.91
CA SER A 21 3.52 0.42 4.63
C SER A 21 2.36 -0.51 4.28
N ALA A 22 1.98 -1.36 5.23
CA ALA A 22 0.77 -2.14 5.12
C ALA A 22 -0.34 -1.16 5.46
N ASP A 23 -0.63 -0.29 4.49
CA ASP A 23 -1.79 0.58 4.52
C ASP A 23 -2.98 -0.29 4.96
N PRO A 24 -3.74 0.09 5.99
CA PRO A 24 -4.90 -0.68 6.41
C PRO A 24 -5.71 -0.97 5.15
N LEU A 25 -5.92 -2.26 4.86
CA LEU A 25 -6.58 -2.67 3.63
C LEU A 25 -8.06 -2.29 3.77
N HIS A 26 -8.39 -1.05 3.43
CA HIS A 26 -9.74 -0.53 3.51
C HIS A 26 -10.65 -1.42 2.66
N ALA A 27 -11.87 -1.67 3.12
CA ALA A 27 -12.79 -2.62 2.47
C ALA A 27 -13.02 -2.29 0.99
N ASP A 28 -13.02 -0.99 0.65
CA ASP A 28 -13.13 -0.49 -0.72
C ASP A 28 -11.87 -0.75 -1.55
N THR A 29 -10.68 -0.55 -0.98
CA THR A 29 -9.39 -0.93 -1.61
C THR A 29 -9.29 -2.44 -1.85
N ALA A 30 -9.72 -3.25 -0.87
CA ALA A 30 -9.72 -4.70 -0.95
C ALA A 30 -10.66 -5.19 -2.06
N ALA A 31 -11.88 -4.65 -2.10
CA ALA A 31 -12.87 -4.95 -3.13
C ALA A 31 -12.35 -4.56 -4.53
N CYS A 32 -11.80 -3.36 -4.68
CA CYS A 32 -11.23 -2.90 -5.95
C CYS A 32 -10.11 -3.84 -6.45
N LYS A 33 -9.14 -4.17 -5.59
CA LYS A 33 -8.04 -5.07 -5.97
C LYS A 33 -8.46 -6.51 -6.22
N SER A 34 -9.52 -6.99 -5.55
CA SER A 34 -9.99 -8.38 -5.71
C SER A 34 -10.45 -8.72 -7.13
N VAL A 35 -10.90 -7.70 -7.88
CA VAL A 35 -11.37 -7.83 -9.26
C VAL A 35 -10.23 -7.59 -10.28
N GLY A 36 -9.00 -7.32 -9.81
CA GLY A 36 -7.86 -6.97 -10.67
C GLY A 36 -7.82 -5.50 -11.08
N ASN A 37 -8.64 -4.65 -10.48
CA ASN A 37 -8.62 -3.20 -10.68
C ASN A 37 -7.57 -2.54 -9.79
N PHE A 38 -7.23 -1.28 -10.10
CA PHE A 38 -6.22 -0.53 -9.34
C PHE A 38 -6.79 0.77 -8.78
N CYS A 39 -6.26 1.15 -7.61
CA CYS A 39 -6.58 2.41 -6.97
C CYS A 39 -5.65 3.51 -7.48
N ARG A 40 -6.20 4.66 -7.84
CA ARG A 40 -5.44 5.83 -8.30
C ARG A 40 -5.92 7.10 -7.60
N LEU A 41 -4.97 7.91 -7.17
CA LEU A 41 -5.24 9.29 -6.74
C LEU A 41 -5.59 10.13 -7.98
N GLY A 42 -6.76 10.78 -7.97
CA GLY A 42 -7.24 11.60 -9.08
C GLY A 42 -7.99 10.81 -10.16
N ALA A 43 -8.05 11.35 -11.38
CA ALA A 43 -8.80 10.74 -12.48
C ALA A 43 -8.16 9.45 -12.99
N CYS A 44 -9.00 8.49 -13.38
CA CYS A 44 -8.56 7.28 -14.07
C CYS A 44 -7.96 7.62 -15.45
N PRO A 45 -6.98 6.85 -15.93
CA PRO A 45 -6.47 7.04 -17.29
C PRO A 45 -7.59 6.88 -18.32
N PRO A 46 -7.48 7.48 -19.53
CA PRO A 46 -8.56 7.52 -20.51
C PRO A 46 -9.03 6.15 -21.01
N THR A 47 -8.25 5.10 -20.79
CA THR A 47 -8.59 3.71 -21.14
C THR A 47 -9.25 2.93 -19.99
N PHE A 48 -9.53 3.59 -18.86
CA PHE A 48 -10.11 2.98 -17.66
C PHE A 48 -11.23 3.86 -17.12
N SER A 49 -12.33 3.24 -16.69
CA SER A 49 -13.47 3.91 -16.07
C SER A 49 -13.36 3.88 -14.54
N ALA A 50 -13.85 4.94 -13.88
CA ALA A 50 -13.98 4.96 -12.43
C ALA A 50 -15.18 4.09 -12.03
N SER A 51 -14.91 2.96 -11.37
CA SER A 51 -15.92 1.97 -10.97
C SER A 51 -16.31 2.09 -9.48
N GLY A 52 -15.51 2.79 -8.68
CA GLY A 52 -15.76 3.02 -7.26
C GLY A 52 -14.65 3.83 -6.60
N THR A 53 -14.54 3.72 -5.27
CA THR A 53 -13.51 4.39 -4.48
C THR A 53 -12.49 3.42 -3.87
N CYS A 54 -11.37 3.96 -3.40
CA CYS A 54 -10.37 3.28 -2.60
C CYS A 54 -9.91 4.18 -1.43
N HIS A 55 -9.32 3.56 -0.39
CA HIS A 55 -8.87 4.23 0.83
C HIS A 55 -9.98 5.09 1.47
N SER A 56 -11.16 4.51 1.68
CA SER A 56 -12.33 5.19 2.25
C SER A 56 -12.76 6.45 1.48
N GLY A 57 -12.66 6.44 0.15
CA GLY A 57 -13.06 7.58 -0.68
C GLY A 57 -11.94 8.56 -1.04
N MET A 58 -10.71 8.32 -0.57
CA MET A 58 -9.56 9.19 -0.86
C MET A 58 -9.04 9.03 -2.30
N MET A 59 -9.33 7.87 -2.91
CA MET A 59 -8.84 7.47 -4.23
C MET A 59 -9.97 6.88 -5.08
N ASN A 60 -9.75 6.80 -6.38
CA ASN A 60 -10.68 6.19 -7.33
C ASN A 60 -10.23 4.78 -7.69
N CYS A 61 -11.17 3.84 -7.75
CA CYS A 61 -10.97 2.51 -8.29
C CYS A 61 -11.13 2.55 -9.81
N CYS A 62 -10.04 2.29 -10.54
CA CYS A 62 -10.02 2.31 -12.00
C CYS A 62 -10.16 0.88 -12.55
N SER A 63 -11.25 0.66 -13.29
CA SER A 63 -11.54 -0.57 -14.02
C SER A 63 -11.27 -0.37 -15.51
N LYS A 64 -10.79 -1.41 -16.20
CA LYS A 64 -10.68 -1.37 -17.66
C LYS A 64 -12.05 -1.35 -18.30
#